data_AF-G8FT50-F1
#
_entry.id   AF-G8FT50-F1
#
_cell.length_a   1.000
_cell.length_b   1.000
_cell.length_c   1.000
_cell.angle_alpha   90.00
_cell.angle_beta   90.00
_cell.angle_gamma   90.00
#
_symmetry.space_group_name_H-M   'P 1'
#
loop_
_entity.id
_entity.type
_entity.pdbx_description
1 polymer ?
#
loop_
_entity_poly.entity_id
_entity_poly.type
_entity_poly.pdbx_seq_one_letter_code
_entity_poly.pdbx_strand_id
1 'polypeptide(L)'
;MGDSGKNPSGSYHLLDHSRYLDAWFEALGLTRNVTLVLHDWGSALGFSWAQRYPDRVKALAYMEAIVKPWSWEDWPESARSIFKTFRSPAGEEVVLQKNVFVECVLPASVMRKLTEEELAVYRRPFLEPGESRRPTLTWPRQIPLGGEPQEVVELVERYGAWLATSPIPKLFINADPGMILAGPQRDFCRTWPNQQEVTVKGL
;
A
#
# COMPACT_ATOMS: atom_id res chain seq x y z
N MET A 1 1.05 4.30 12.24
CA MET A 1 1.38 2.89 12.54
C MET A 1 2.83 2.84 13.03
N GLY A 2 3.30 1.72 13.57
CA GLY A 2 4.57 1.71 14.31
C GLY A 2 4.43 2.52 15.59
N ASP A 3 5.38 3.42 15.87
CA ASP A 3 5.41 4.26 17.07
C ASP A 3 4.65 5.59 16.94
N SER A 4 4.03 5.87 15.78
CA SER A 4 3.15 7.04 15.67
C SER A 4 1.93 6.90 16.59
N GLY A 5 1.43 8.03 17.10
CA GLY A 5 0.19 8.09 17.88
C GLY A 5 -1.00 7.46 17.14
N LYS A 6 -2.00 7.02 17.93
CA LYS A 6 -3.25 6.46 17.39
C LYS A 6 -4.12 7.59 16.81
N ASN A 7 -4.81 7.31 15.71
CA ASN A 7 -5.72 8.28 15.09
C ASN A 7 -6.98 8.43 15.97
N PRO A 8 -7.30 9.64 16.48
CA PRO A 8 -8.47 9.86 17.34
C PRO A 8 -9.81 9.53 16.67
N SER A 9 -9.91 9.59 15.33
CA SER A 9 -11.15 9.25 14.62
C SER A 9 -11.42 7.75 14.54
N GLY A 10 -10.42 6.90 14.79
CA GLY A 10 -10.53 5.44 14.71
C GLY A 10 -10.75 4.84 13.31
N SER A 11 -11.00 5.64 12.27
CA SER A 11 -11.30 5.17 10.91
C SER A 11 -10.08 4.55 10.21
N TYR A 12 -8.94 5.27 10.20
CA TYR A 12 -7.71 4.89 9.47
C TYR A 12 -7.93 4.67 7.96
N HIS A 13 -8.84 5.43 7.35
CA HIS A 13 -9.05 5.36 5.90
C HIS A 13 -7.85 5.95 5.17
N LEU A 14 -7.69 5.65 3.88
CA LEU A 14 -6.58 6.14 3.06
C LEU A 14 -6.44 7.67 3.17
N LEU A 15 -7.55 8.40 3.11
CA LEU A 15 -7.56 9.86 3.17
C LEU A 15 -7.17 10.42 4.54
N ASP A 16 -7.42 9.69 5.63
CA ASP A 16 -6.88 10.06 6.94
C ASP A 16 -5.35 9.96 6.92
N HIS A 17 -4.84 8.84 6.41
CA HIS A 17 -3.39 8.63 6.27
C HIS A 17 -2.73 9.70 5.39
N SER A 18 -3.37 10.07 4.27
CA SER A 18 -2.89 11.16 3.41
C SER A 18 -2.76 12.49 4.18
N ARG A 19 -3.76 12.86 4.98
CA ARG A 19 -3.72 14.10 5.78
C ARG A 19 -2.59 14.12 6.79
N TYR A 20 -2.37 13.02 7.51
CA TYR A 20 -1.26 12.93 8.46
C TYR A 20 0.10 12.97 7.76
N LEU A 21 0.22 12.31 6.61
CA LEU A 21 1.46 12.31 5.83
C LEU A 21 1.75 13.69 5.22
N ASP A 22 0.73 14.40 4.73
CA ASP A 22 0.85 15.78 4.24
C ASP A 22 1.39 16.70 5.33
N ALA A 23 0.78 16.66 6.52
CA ALA A 23 1.24 17.44 7.66
C ALA A 23 2.69 17.09 8.06
N TRP A 24 3.08 15.83 7.93
CA TRP A 24 4.45 15.38 8.19
C TRP A 24 5.45 15.90 7.13
N PHE A 25 5.10 15.87 5.84
CA PHE A 25 5.93 16.46 4.78
C PHE A 25 6.17 17.95 5.01
N GLU A 26 5.12 18.69 5.39
CA GLU A 26 5.21 20.12 5.70
C GLU A 26 6.04 20.38 6.97
N ALA A 27 5.82 19.61 8.03
CA ALA A 27 6.57 19.76 9.29
C ALA A 27 8.08 19.51 9.12
N LEU A 28 8.46 18.64 8.17
CA LEU A 28 9.86 18.39 7.82
C LEU A 28 10.43 19.34 6.76
N GLY A 29 9.61 20.27 6.23
CA GLY A 29 10.05 21.23 5.21
C GLY A 29 10.45 20.58 3.88
N LEU A 30 9.85 19.44 3.53
CA LEU A 30 10.14 18.66 2.33
C LEU A 30 9.49 19.32 1.09
N THR A 31 10.04 20.45 0.68
CA THR A 31 9.45 21.35 -0.31
C THR A 31 10.06 21.23 -1.72
N ARG A 32 11.17 20.49 -1.89
CA ARG A 32 11.83 20.27 -3.19
C ARG A 32 12.75 19.07 -3.17
N ASN A 33 13.07 18.56 -4.35
CA ASN A 33 14.04 17.49 -4.58
C ASN A 33 13.77 16.19 -3.79
N VAL A 34 12.50 15.88 -3.51
CA VAL A 34 12.10 14.70 -2.75
C VAL A 34 12.14 13.47 -3.65
N THR A 35 12.93 12.45 -3.26
CA THR A 35 12.85 11.13 -3.89
C THR A 35 11.95 10.25 -3.02
N LEU A 36 10.87 9.74 -3.61
CA LEU A 36 9.96 8.83 -2.92
C LEU A 36 10.35 7.38 -3.18
N VAL A 37 10.46 6.57 -2.13
CA VAL A 37 10.67 5.12 -2.21
C VAL A 37 9.46 4.43 -1.58
N LEU A 38 8.69 3.72 -2.39
CA LEU A 38 7.30 3.39 -2.10
C LEU A 38 7.02 1.88 -2.18
N HIS A 39 6.11 1.41 -1.33
CA HIS A 39 5.68 0.02 -1.24
C HIS A 39 4.24 -0.07 -0.75
N ASP A 40 3.43 -0.97 -1.31
CA ASP A 40 2.04 -1.25 -0.90
C ASP A 40 1.21 0.06 -0.76
N TRP A 41 0.50 0.29 0.36
CA TRP A 41 -0.26 1.53 0.60
C TRP A 41 0.60 2.79 0.62
N GLY A 42 1.90 2.66 0.93
CA GLY A 42 2.85 3.75 0.78
C GLY A 42 2.90 4.26 -0.66
N SER A 43 2.69 3.39 -1.66
CA SER A 43 2.63 3.81 -3.06
C SER A 43 1.40 4.66 -3.36
N ALA A 44 0.20 4.26 -2.92
CA ALA A 44 -1.00 5.05 -3.14
C ALA A 44 -0.90 6.44 -2.49
N LEU A 45 -0.38 6.50 -1.26
CA LEU A 45 -0.12 7.75 -0.54
C LEU A 45 0.92 8.61 -1.26
N GLY A 46 2.06 8.02 -1.61
CA GLY A 46 3.18 8.71 -2.25
C GLY A 46 2.85 9.19 -3.67
N PHE A 47 2.17 8.38 -4.48
CA PHE A 47 1.72 8.75 -5.81
C PHE A 47 0.66 9.86 -5.77
N SER A 48 -0.29 9.78 -4.84
CA SER A 48 -1.28 10.83 -4.64
C SER A 48 -0.63 12.15 -4.20
N TRP A 49 0.38 12.11 -3.33
CA TRP A 49 1.16 13.29 -2.95
C TRP A 49 1.97 13.84 -4.13
N ALA A 50 2.68 12.98 -4.86
CA ALA A 50 3.48 13.35 -6.03
C ALA A 50 2.64 14.01 -7.13
N GLN A 51 1.41 13.52 -7.35
CA GLN A 51 0.47 14.12 -8.29
C GLN A 51 0.06 15.53 -7.87
N ARG A 52 -0.14 15.79 -6.58
CA ARG A 52 -0.53 17.11 -6.06
C ARG A 52 0.64 18.10 -5.98
N TYR A 53 1.86 17.59 -5.86
CA TYR A 53 3.07 18.40 -5.70
C TYR A 53 4.21 17.97 -6.65
N PRO A 54 3.98 17.95 -7.98
CA PRO A 54 4.93 17.41 -8.94
C PRO A 54 6.29 18.13 -8.90
N ASP A 55 6.30 19.45 -8.72
CA ASP A 55 7.52 20.27 -8.68
C ASP A 55 8.41 19.97 -7.45
N ARG A 56 7.86 19.30 -6.43
CA ARG A 56 8.60 18.92 -5.23
C ARG A 56 9.33 17.59 -5.40
N VAL A 57 8.94 16.78 -6.38
CA VAL A 57 9.40 15.41 -6.58
C VAL A 57 10.58 15.38 -7.54
N LYS A 58 11.70 14.80 -7.08
CA LYS A 58 12.87 14.54 -7.92
C LYS A 58 12.74 13.23 -8.70
N ALA A 59 12.30 12.17 -8.04
CA ALA A 59 12.22 10.83 -8.60
C ALA A 59 11.29 9.94 -7.77
N LEU A 60 10.83 8.85 -8.39
CA LEU A 60 10.02 7.81 -7.77
C LEU A 60 10.75 6.47 -7.88
N ALA A 61 10.84 5.72 -6.79
CA ALA A 61 11.17 4.30 -6.79
C ALA A 61 10.01 3.54 -6.14
N TYR A 62 9.55 2.46 -6.75
CA TYR A 62 8.38 1.73 -6.25
C TYR A 62 8.47 0.23 -6.52
N MET A 63 7.86 -0.54 -5.61
CA MET A 63 7.75 -2.00 -5.66
C MET A 63 6.41 -2.44 -5.06
N GLU A 64 5.85 -3.57 -5.51
CA GLU A 64 4.56 -4.11 -5.04
C GLU A 64 3.54 -2.99 -4.75
N ALA A 65 3.30 -2.18 -5.77
CA ALA A 65 2.58 -0.91 -5.67
C ALA A 65 1.15 -1.01 -6.19
N ILE A 66 0.28 -0.17 -5.65
CA ILE A 66 -1.07 0.07 -6.15
C ILE A 66 -0.96 1.07 -7.31
N VAL A 67 -1.10 0.60 -8.56
CA VAL A 67 -0.86 1.43 -9.77
C VAL A 67 -2.12 1.75 -10.56
N LYS A 68 -3.14 0.88 -10.53
CA LYS A 68 -4.50 1.11 -11.02
C LYS A 68 -5.48 0.27 -10.18
N PRO A 69 -6.81 0.56 -10.20
CA PRO A 69 -7.79 -0.30 -9.54
C PRO A 69 -7.76 -1.73 -10.10
N TRP A 70 -8.24 -2.69 -9.31
CA TRP A 70 -8.35 -4.09 -9.70
C TRP A 70 -9.80 -4.52 -9.91
N SER A 71 -9.99 -5.50 -10.78
CA SER A 71 -11.14 -6.39 -10.70
C SER A 71 -10.84 -7.57 -9.77
N TRP A 72 -11.88 -8.29 -9.32
CA TRP A 72 -11.69 -9.53 -8.55
C TRP A 72 -11.03 -10.64 -9.37
N GLU A 73 -11.13 -10.59 -10.69
CA GLU A 73 -10.51 -11.55 -11.62
C GLU A 73 -9.00 -11.35 -11.67
N ASP A 74 -8.54 -10.10 -11.62
CA ASP A 74 -7.11 -9.72 -11.57
C ASP A 74 -6.47 -9.99 -10.19
N TRP A 75 -7.28 -10.18 -9.14
CA TRP A 75 -6.77 -10.38 -7.78
C TRP A 75 -6.18 -11.78 -7.59
N PRO A 76 -5.02 -11.94 -6.91
CA PRO A 76 -4.39 -13.24 -6.71
C PRO A 76 -5.36 -14.28 -6.11
N GLU A 77 -5.52 -15.41 -6.80
CA GLU A 77 -6.49 -16.45 -6.43
C GLU A 77 -6.24 -16.97 -5.00
N SER A 78 -4.97 -17.22 -4.67
CA SER A 78 -4.52 -17.66 -3.34
C SER A 78 -4.91 -16.69 -2.22
N ALA A 79 -4.99 -15.39 -2.52
CA ALA A 79 -5.33 -14.35 -1.56
C ALA A 79 -6.83 -13.99 -1.56
N ARG A 80 -7.59 -14.38 -2.59
CA ARG A 80 -8.98 -13.93 -2.79
C ARG A 80 -9.89 -14.24 -1.60
N SER A 81 -9.79 -15.45 -1.03
CA SER A 81 -10.63 -15.89 0.10
C SER A 81 -10.39 -15.07 1.37
N ILE A 82 -9.11 -14.88 1.75
CA ILE A 82 -8.77 -14.15 2.97
C ILE A 82 -9.11 -12.66 2.85
N PHE A 83 -8.92 -12.05 1.68
CA PHE A 83 -9.27 -10.64 1.48
C PHE A 83 -10.79 -10.41 1.42
N LYS A 84 -11.58 -11.36 0.87
CA LYS A 84 -13.05 -11.34 1.03
C LYS A 84 -13.46 -11.38 2.51
N THR A 85 -12.76 -12.19 3.30
CA THR A 85 -13.01 -12.30 4.75
C THR A 85 -12.73 -10.98 5.47
N PHE A 86 -11.58 -10.35 5.22
CA PHE A 86 -11.24 -9.03 5.78
C PHE A 86 -12.26 -7.94 5.42
N ARG A 87 -12.78 -7.99 4.19
CA ARG A 87 -13.80 -7.04 3.69
C ARG A 87 -15.21 -7.33 4.19
N SER A 88 -15.42 -8.42 4.92
CA SER A 88 -16.71 -8.77 5.53
C SER A 88 -16.77 -8.37 7.02
N PRO A 89 -17.95 -8.48 7.66
CA PRO A 89 -18.07 -8.35 9.12
C PRO A 89 -17.17 -9.31 9.90
N ALA A 90 -16.87 -10.50 9.36
CA ALA A 90 -15.97 -11.46 10.00
C ALA A 90 -14.52 -10.94 10.13
N GLY A 91 -14.15 -9.92 9.35
CA GLY A 91 -12.86 -9.24 9.47
C GLY A 91 -12.60 -8.64 10.85
N GLU A 92 -13.65 -8.22 11.57
CA GLU A 92 -13.53 -7.71 12.95
C GLU A 92 -12.90 -8.77 13.87
N GLU A 93 -13.47 -9.98 13.87
CA GLU A 93 -12.95 -11.10 14.67
C GLU A 93 -11.56 -11.53 14.19
N VAL A 94 -11.42 -11.74 12.88
CA VAL A 94 -10.21 -12.29 12.27
C VAL A 94 -9.00 -11.37 12.46
N VAL A 95 -9.17 -10.06 12.38
CA VAL A 95 -8.06 -9.11 12.50
C VAL A 95 -7.97 -8.54 13.91
N LEU A 96 -9.06 -8.07 14.50
CA LEU A 96 -8.98 -7.35 15.78
C LEU A 96 -8.79 -8.30 16.96
N GLN A 97 -9.37 -9.51 16.91
CA GLN A 97 -9.19 -10.48 18.00
C GLN A 97 -8.03 -11.44 17.72
N LYS A 98 -7.90 -11.92 16.47
CA LYS A 98 -6.93 -12.97 16.11
C LYS A 98 -5.66 -12.48 15.42
N ASN A 99 -5.55 -11.19 15.11
CA ASN A 99 -4.36 -10.58 14.50
C ASN A 99 -3.87 -11.24 13.19
N VAL A 100 -4.76 -11.89 12.44
CA VAL A 100 -4.39 -12.76 11.30
C VAL A 100 -3.60 -12.03 10.21
N PHE A 101 -3.79 -10.72 10.05
CA PHE A 101 -3.02 -9.94 9.08
C PHE A 101 -1.51 -9.98 9.41
N VAL A 102 -1.15 -9.73 10.67
CA VAL A 102 0.25 -9.71 11.11
C VAL A 102 0.79 -11.13 11.33
N GLU A 103 -0.04 -12.02 11.90
CA GLU A 103 0.40 -13.38 12.28
C GLU A 103 0.48 -14.35 11.10
N CYS A 104 -0.26 -14.12 10.02
CA CYS A 104 -0.37 -15.06 8.92
C CYS A 104 -0.07 -14.44 7.57
N VAL A 105 -0.69 -13.29 7.23
CA VAL A 105 -0.54 -12.70 5.89
C VAL A 105 0.88 -12.17 5.69
N LEU A 106 1.38 -11.35 6.62
CA LEU A 106 2.74 -10.82 6.57
C LEU A 106 3.80 -11.92 6.36
N PRO A 107 3.91 -12.97 7.20
CA PRO A 107 4.93 -13.99 7.00
C PRO A 107 4.71 -14.85 5.75
N ALA A 108 3.46 -15.05 5.31
CA ALA A 108 3.18 -15.76 4.06
C ALA A 108 3.60 -14.97 2.81
N SER A 109 3.70 -13.64 2.92
CA SER A 109 4.17 -12.73 1.87
C SER A 109 5.69 -12.50 1.91
N VAL A 110 6.45 -13.35 2.61
CA VAL A 110 7.91 -13.30 2.62
C VAL A 110 8.47 -14.67 2.24
N MET A 111 9.33 -14.72 1.22
CA MET A 111 9.88 -16.00 0.73
C MET A 111 10.71 -16.75 1.77
N ARG A 112 11.46 -16.02 2.60
CA ARG A 112 12.23 -16.59 3.71
C ARG A 112 11.38 -16.65 4.97
N LYS A 113 11.74 -17.54 5.87
CA LYS A 113 11.19 -17.52 7.23
C LYS A 113 11.68 -16.26 7.96
N LEU A 114 10.75 -15.48 8.48
CA LEU A 114 11.07 -14.40 9.43
C LEU A 114 11.48 -15.01 10.77
N THR A 115 12.50 -14.42 11.41
CA THR A 115 12.88 -14.81 12.77
C THR A 115 11.82 -14.34 13.77
N GLU A 116 11.84 -14.92 14.98
CA GLU A 116 10.92 -14.47 16.03
C GLU A 116 11.19 -13.01 16.43
N GLU A 117 12.45 -12.57 16.41
CA GLU A 117 12.81 -11.18 16.68
C GLU A 117 12.24 -10.22 15.63
N GLU A 118 12.30 -10.59 14.35
CA GLU A 118 11.70 -9.80 13.26
C GLU A 118 10.17 -9.74 13.39
N LEU A 119 9.53 -10.88 13.63
CA LEU A 119 8.08 -10.94 13.84
C LEU A 119 7.65 -10.16 15.07
N ALA A 120 8.41 -10.20 16.16
CA ALA A 120 8.13 -9.43 17.37
C ALA A 120 8.11 -7.91 17.08
N VAL A 121 9.00 -7.41 16.23
CA VAL A 121 8.99 -6.00 15.79
C VAL A 121 7.70 -5.66 15.04
N TYR A 122 7.27 -6.52 14.11
CA TYR A 122 6.02 -6.31 13.37
C TYR A 122 4.76 -6.42 14.24
N ARG A 123 4.76 -7.33 15.23
CA ARG A 123 3.68 -7.52 16.20
C ARG A 123 3.53 -6.37 17.18
N ARG A 124 4.64 -5.73 17.56
CA ARG A 124 4.71 -4.74 18.64
C ARG A 124 3.61 -3.67 18.63
N PRO A 125 3.22 -3.05 17.49
CA PRO A 125 2.17 -2.02 17.49
C PRO A 125 0.73 -2.56 17.66
N PHE A 126 0.58 -3.88 17.64
CA PHE A 126 -0.67 -4.64 17.46
C PHE A 126 -0.85 -5.75 18.51
N LEU A 127 -0.12 -5.69 19.62
CA LEU A 127 -0.19 -6.70 20.68
C LEU A 127 -1.59 -6.76 21.30
N GLU A 128 -2.18 -5.60 21.60
CA GLU A 128 -3.48 -5.50 22.25
C GLU A 128 -4.63 -5.83 21.28
N PRO A 129 -5.51 -6.80 21.60
CA PRO A 129 -6.73 -7.03 20.83
C PRO A 129 -7.63 -5.79 20.73
N GLY A 130 -8.44 -5.73 19.68
CA GLY A 130 -9.36 -4.60 19.43
C GLY A 130 -8.73 -3.48 18.60
N GLU A 131 -9.03 -2.22 18.95
CA GLU A 131 -8.77 -1.05 18.12
C GLU A 131 -7.28 -0.76 17.86
N SER A 132 -6.36 -1.35 18.62
CA SER A 132 -4.94 -1.23 18.33
C SER A 132 -4.58 -1.79 16.93
N ARG A 133 -5.35 -2.80 16.48
CA ARG A 133 -5.26 -3.55 15.20
C ARG A 133 -6.20 -3.01 14.12
N ARG A 134 -7.01 -1.98 14.42
CA ARG A 134 -7.93 -1.36 13.46
C ARG A 134 -7.27 -0.99 12.13
N PRO A 135 -6.06 -0.39 12.09
CA PRO A 135 -5.42 -0.04 10.81
C PRO A 135 -5.22 -1.26 9.91
N THR A 136 -4.81 -2.41 10.46
CA THR A 136 -4.55 -3.63 9.69
C THR A 136 -5.83 -4.29 9.18
N LEU A 137 -7.01 -3.89 9.68
CA LEU A 137 -8.31 -4.29 9.13
C LEU A 137 -8.85 -3.26 8.14
N THR A 138 -8.65 -1.97 8.40
CA THR A 138 -9.10 -0.92 7.50
C THR A 138 -8.37 -0.99 6.16
N TRP A 139 -7.05 -1.23 6.15
CA TRP A 139 -6.28 -1.29 4.90
C TRP A 139 -6.83 -2.28 3.85
N PRO A 140 -7.08 -3.56 4.14
CA PRO A 140 -7.69 -4.47 3.16
C PRO A 140 -9.12 -4.06 2.73
N ARG A 141 -9.84 -3.31 3.57
CA ARG A 141 -11.15 -2.73 3.24
C ARG A 141 -11.05 -1.52 2.30
N GLN A 142 -9.89 -0.86 2.24
CA GLN A 142 -9.66 0.30 1.38
C GLN A 142 -9.15 -0.06 -0.02
N ILE A 143 -8.74 -1.31 -0.27
CA ILE A 143 -8.21 -1.74 -1.58
C ILE A 143 -9.26 -1.42 -2.67
N PRO A 144 -8.88 -0.70 -3.76
CA PRO A 144 -9.78 -0.35 -4.85
C PRO A 144 -10.05 -1.59 -5.72
N LEU A 145 -11.00 -2.39 -5.30
CA LEU A 145 -11.25 -3.74 -5.82
C LEU A 145 -12.72 -3.92 -6.17
N GLY A 146 -12.99 -4.17 -7.44
CA GLY A 146 -14.36 -4.32 -7.95
C GLY A 146 -15.17 -3.03 -7.90
N GLY A 147 -14.51 -1.87 -8.07
CA GLY A 147 -15.15 -0.55 -8.05
C GLY A 147 -15.38 0.05 -6.66
N GLU A 148 -14.93 -0.61 -5.59
CA GLU A 148 -15.13 -0.16 -4.21
C GLU A 148 -13.84 -0.18 -3.37
N PRO A 149 -13.66 0.77 -2.44
CA PRO A 149 -14.51 1.95 -2.20
C PRO A 149 -14.30 3.03 -3.27
N GLN A 150 -15.40 3.62 -3.75
CA GLN A 150 -15.38 4.58 -4.88
C GLN A 150 -14.32 5.70 -4.72
N GLU A 151 -14.21 6.30 -3.53
CA GLU A 151 -13.26 7.39 -3.27
C GLU A 151 -11.79 6.99 -3.51
N VAL A 152 -11.44 5.74 -3.18
CA VAL A 152 -10.08 5.21 -3.37
C VAL A 152 -9.88 4.81 -4.82
N VAL A 153 -10.90 4.22 -5.46
CA VAL A 153 -10.86 3.88 -6.89
C VAL A 153 -10.54 5.12 -7.72
N GLU A 154 -11.33 6.20 -7.54
CA GLU A 154 -11.11 7.44 -8.27
C GLU A 154 -9.74 8.06 -7.97
N LEU A 155 -9.26 7.99 -6.72
CA LEU A 155 -7.93 8.47 -6.35
C LEU A 155 -6.83 7.69 -7.10
N VAL A 156 -6.94 6.36 -7.14
CA VAL A 156 -5.96 5.50 -7.81
C VAL A 156 -6.00 5.67 -9.32
N GLU A 157 -7.19 5.81 -9.92
CA GLU A 157 -7.33 6.14 -11.35
C GLU A 157 -6.67 7.48 -11.70
N ARG A 158 -6.92 8.52 -10.88
CA ARG A 158 -6.35 9.84 -11.10
C ARG A 158 -4.83 9.82 -11.11
N TYR A 159 -4.18 9.27 -10.07
CA TYR A 159 -2.72 9.27 -10.06
C TYR A 159 -2.14 8.29 -11.09
N GLY A 160 -2.82 7.18 -11.39
CA GLY A 160 -2.37 6.21 -12.38
C GLY A 160 -2.32 6.82 -13.78
N ALA A 161 -3.37 7.56 -14.16
CA ALA A 161 -3.42 8.32 -15.41
C ALA A 161 -2.36 9.42 -15.48
N TRP A 162 -2.10 10.11 -14.36
CA TRP A 162 -1.04 11.11 -14.28
C TRP A 162 0.37 10.49 -14.41
N LEU A 163 0.63 9.36 -13.74
CA LEU A 163 1.92 8.66 -13.83
C LEU A 163 2.23 8.18 -15.26
N ALA A 164 1.20 7.83 -16.04
CA ALA A 164 1.32 7.47 -17.44
C ALA A 164 1.74 8.63 -18.37
N THR A 165 1.69 9.88 -17.89
CA THR A 165 2.11 11.08 -18.66
C THR A 165 3.23 11.86 -18.00
N SER A 166 3.52 11.60 -16.71
CA SER A 166 4.49 12.35 -15.91
C SER A 166 5.93 12.10 -16.36
N PRO A 167 6.73 13.15 -16.64
CA PRO A 167 8.13 13.01 -17.03
C PRO A 167 9.06 12.70 -15.86
N ILE A 168 8.56 12.67 -14.62
CA ILE A 168 9.37 12.40 -13.42
C ILE A 168 10.09 11.05 -13.59
N PRO A 169 11.41 10.96 -13.32
CA PRO A 169 12.16 9.71 -13.38
C PRO A 169 11.60 8.64 -12.44
N LYS A 170 11.46 7.42 -12.94
CA LYS A 170 10.89 6.28 -12.20
C LYS A 170 11.85 5.10 -12.19
N LEU A 171 11.97 4.43 -11.04
CA LEU A 171 12.56 3.11 -10.91
C LEU A 171 11.46 2.14 -10.48
N PHE A 172 11.08 1.25 -11.38
CA PHE A 172 10.22 0.11 -11.08
C PHE A 172 11.08 -1.06 -10.60
N ILE A 173 10.91 -1.46 -9.35
CA ILE A 173 11.53 -2.68 -8.80
C ILE A 173 10.48 -3.79 -8.90
N ASN A 174 10.54 -4.54 -10.00
CA ASN A 174 9.69 -5.70 -10.25
C ASN A 174 10.12 -6.88 -9.36
N ALA A 175 9.15 -7.65 -8.88
CA ALA A 175 9.39 -8.88 -8.13
C ALA A 175 9.10 -10.13 -8.98
N ASP A 176 9.86 -11.20 -8.73
CA ASP A 176 9.63 -12.54 -9.27
C ASP A 176 9.56 -13.56 -8.11
N PRO A 177 8.40 -14.21 -7.88
CA PRO A 177 7.18 -14.13 -8.70
C PRO A 177 6.33 -12.85 -8.50
N GLY A 178 6.54 -12.10 -7.40
CA GLY A 178 5.69 -10.98 -7.00
C GLY A 178 4.29 -11.42 -6.51
N MET A 179 3.47 -10.45 -6.08
CA MET A 179 2.13 -10.71 -5.55
C MET A 179 1.06 -9.80 -6.16
N ILE A 180 1.02 -8.52 -5.78
CA ILE A 180 -0.03 -7.58 -6.15
C ILE A 180 0.33 -6.77 -7.40
N LEU A 181 1.62 -6.55 -7.65
CA LEU A 181 2.10 -5.87 -8.86
C LEU A 181 2.52 -6.88 -9.95
N ALA A 182 1.56 -7.72 -10.32
CA ALA A 182 1.70 -8.75 -11.35
C ALA A 182 0.61 -8.62 -12.44
N GLY A 183 0.73 -9.40 -13.51
CA GLY A 183 -0.27 -9.45 -14.59
C GLY A 183 -0.61 -8.07 -15.17
N PRO A 184 -1.90 -7.73 -15.37
CA PRO A 184 -2.32 -6.47 -15.97
C PRO A 184 -1.84 -5.21 -15.25
N GLN A 185 -1.59 -5.26 -13.94
CA GLN A 185 -1.05 -4.14 -13.18
C GLN A 185 0.40 -3.85 -13.57
N ARG A 186 1.21 -4.91 -13.67
CA ARG A 186 2.60 -4.83 -14.09
C ARG A 186 2.71 -4.34 -15.53
N ASP A 187 1.86 -4.85 -16.41
CA ASP A 187 1.83 -4.40 -17.80
C ASP A 187 1.42 -2.94 -17.90
N PHE A 188 0.47 -2.49 -17.07
CA PHE A 188 0.08 -1.09 -16.99
C PHE A 188 1.24 -0.19 -16.54
N CYS A 189 1.92 -0.49 -15.43
CA CYS A 189 3.00 0.38 -14.95
C CYS A 189 4.24 0.37 -15.87
N ARG A 190 4.43 -0.67 -16.69
CA ARG A 190 5.46 -0.71 -17.74
C ARG A 190 5.24 0.30 -18.87
N THR A 191 4.02 0.84 -19.02
CA THR A 191 3.73 1.89 -20.00
C THR A 191 4.21 3.28 -19.55
N TRP A 192 4.58 3.45 -18.27
CA TRP A 192 4.93 4.76 -17.74
C TRP A 192 6.25 5.30 -18.33
N PRO A 193 6.30 6.59 -18.72
CA PRO A 193 7.47 7.16 -19.37
C PRO A 193 8.62 7.39 -18.39
N ASN A 194 9.84 7.57 -18.92
CA ASN A 194 11.06 7.85 -18.13
C ASN A 194 11.28 6.85 -16.97
N GLN A 195 11.09 5.57 -17.27
CA GLN A 195 11.15 4.50 -16.29
C GLN A 195 12.30 3.54 -16.59
N GLN A 196 13.04 3.19 -15.54
CA GLN A 196 13.95 2.05 -15.52
C GLN A 196 13.30 0.91 -14.74
N GLU A 197 13.59 -0.33 -15.11
CA GLU A 197 13.09 -1.53 -14.43
C GLU A 197 14.26 -2.39 -13.98
N VAL A 198 14.18 -2.90 -12.75
CA VAL A 198 15.04 -3.97 -12.22
C VAL A 198 14.15 -5.07 -11.68
N THR A 199 14.61 -6.33 -11.75
CA THR A 199 13.85 -7.47 -11.19
C THR A 199 14.60 -8.10 -10.03
N VAL A 200 13.90 -8.37 -8.94
CA VAL A 200 14.42 -9.02 -7.73
C VAL A 200 13.60 -10.26 -7.38
N LYS A 201 14.20 -11.20 -6.64
CA LYS A 201 13.45 -12.33 -6.08
C LYS A 201 12.62 -11.85 -4.90
N GLY A 202 11.31 -12.03 -4.94
CA GLY A 202 10.40 -11.56 -3.91
C GLY A 202 8.94 -11.94 -4.16
N LEU A 203 8.14 -11.86 -3.10
CA LEU A 203 6.68 -11.88 -3.14
C LEU A 203 6.17 -10.45 -3.03
#